data_AF-A0AAU4VWV6-F1
#
_entry.id   AF-A0AAU4VWV6-F1
#
_cell.length_a   1.000
_cell.length_b   1.000
_cell.length_c   1.000
_cell.angle_alpha   90.00
_cell.angle_beta   90.00
_cell.angle_gamma   90.00
#
_symmetry.space_group_name_H-M   'P 1'
#
loop_
_entity.id
_entity.type
_entity.pdbx_description
1 polymer ?
#
loop_
_entity_poly.entity_id
_entity_poly.type
_entity_poly.pdbx_seq_one_letter_code
_entity_poly.pdbx_strand_id
1 'polypeptide(L)'
;MAGSDGHTKVRYESVQEMANRIRVVSKKIMTDLEEMDQALKVVTDTWDGEAHQAYVTLQGKYKGKADHMHNQLEQVAQLIERGKGDYRATDVKASRLFTEAY
;
A
#
# COMPACT_ATOMS: atom_id res chain seq x y z
N MET A 1 23.09 19.30 23.60
CA MET A 1 22.05 18.33 23.19
C MET A 1 21.91 18.40 21.68
N ALA A 2 22.45 17.43 20.92
CA ALA A 2 22.43 17.44 19.44
C ALA A 2 22.51 16.02 18.85
N GLY A 3 21.80 15.04 19.45
CA GLY A 3 21.88 13.63 19.04
C GLY A 3 20.57 13.02 18.52
N SER A 4 19.41 13.64 18.79
CA SER A 4 18.10 13.08 18.44
C SER A 4 17.63 13.49 17.04
N ASP A 5 17.87 14.73 16.62
CA ASP A 5 17.32 15.29 15.36
C ASP A 5 17.73 14.50 14.10
N GLY A 6 18.98 14.04 14.02
CA GLY A 6 19.47 13.23 12.90
C GLY A 6 18.84 11.84 12.85
N HIS A 7 18.69 11.19 14.01
CA HIS A 7 18.09 9.85 14.10
C HIS A 7 16.59 9.87 13.80
N THR A 8 15.86 10.88 14.26
CA THR A 8 14.43 11.00 14.00
C THR A 8 14.18 11.32 12.52
N LYS A 9 14.97 12.22 11.91
CA LYS A 9 14.87 12.56 10.48
C LYS A 9 15.13 11.37 9.55
N VAL A 10 16.18 10.58 9.79
CA VAL A 10 16.51 9.37 9.01
C VAL A 10 15.43 8.29 9.15
N ARG A 11 14.85 8.14 10.36
CA ARG A 11 13.69 7.26 10.56
C ARG A 11 12.45 7.75 9.79
N TYR A 12 12.19 9.05 9.72
CA TYR A 12 11.05 9.58 8.95
C TYR A 12 11.17 9.29 7.45
N GLU A 13 12.36 9.52 6.88
CA GLU A 13 12.62 9.28 5.46
C GLU A 13 12.42 7.79 5.11
N SER A 14 12.95 6.89 5.94
CA SER A 14 12.79 5.44 5.76
C SER A 14 11.34 4.94 5.91
N VAL A 15 10.55 5.52 6.83
CA VAL A 15 9.10 5.19 6.96
C VAL A 15 8.32 5.63 5.72
N GLN A 16 8.58 6.85 5.23
CA GLN A 16 7.92 7.36 4.02
C GLN A 16 8.32 6.54 2.78
N GLU A 17 9.60 6.17 2.67
CA GLU A 17 10.10 5.31 1.61
C GLU A 17 9.41 3.95 1.63
N MET A 18 9.21 3.36 2.81
CA MET A 18 8.51 2.07 2.96
C MET A 18 7.06 2.15 2.50
N ALA A 19 6.31 3.17 2.92
CA ALA A 19 4.93 3.39 2.46
C ALA A 19 4.87 3.56 0.94
N ASN A 20 5.80 4.33 0.37
CA ASN A 20 5.89 4.51 -1.08
C ASN A 20 6.20 3.19 -1.80
N ARG A 21 7.12 2.38 -1.27
CA ARG A 21 7.43 1.05 -1.83
C ARG A 21 6.22 0.12 -1.82
N ILE A 22 5.43 0.12 -0.76
CA ILE A 22 4.19 -0.67 -0.68
C ILE A 22 3.21 -0.23 -1.77
N ARG A 23 3.03 1.07 -1.97
CA ARG A 23 2.15 1.59 -3.04
C ARG A 23 2.63 1.19 -4.43
N VAL A 24 3.94 1.28 -4.68
CA VAL A 24 4.54 0.86 -5.96
C VAL A 24 4.30 -0.63 -6.22
N VAL A 25 4.55 -1.49 -5.24
CA VAL A 25 4.33 -2.94 -5.36
C VAL A 25 2.84 -3.24 -5.56
N SER A 26 1.96 -2.60 -4.79
CA SER A 26 0.50 -2.73 -4.93
C SER A 26 0.03 -2.37 -6.34
N LYS A 27 0.52 -1.24 -6.88
CA LYS A 27 0.20 -0.81 -8.25
C LYS A 27 0.69 -1.82 -9.28
N LYS A 28 1.90 -2.35 -9.11
CA LYS A 28 2.45 -3.37 -10.02
C LYS A 28 1.58 -4.63 -10.04
N ILE A 29 1.14 -5.12 -8.88
CA ILE A 29 0.25 -6.29 -8.80
C ILE A 29 -1.06 -6.04 -9.56
N MET A 30 -1.63 -4.83 -9.47
CA MET A 30 -2.83 -4.49 -10.24
C MET A 30 -2.57 -4.51 -11.75
N THR A 31 -1.46 -3.91 -12.20
CA THR A 31 -1.07 -3.95 -13.62
C THR A 31 -0.86 -5.38 -14.11
N ASP A 32 -0.14 -6.22 -13.36
CA ASP A 32 0.10 -7.62 -13.74
C ASP A 32 -1.24 -8.40 -13.87
N LEU A 33 -2.22 -8.11 -12.99
CA LEU A 33 -3.55 -8.73 -13.06
C LEU A 33 -4.39 -8.22 -14.23
N GLU A 34 -4.29 -6.94 -14.60
CA GLU A 34 -4.92 -6.38 -15.79
C GLU A 34 -4.33 -6.97 -17.07
N GLU A 35 -3.01 -7.14 -17.13
CA GLU A 35 -2.32 -7.78 -18.25
C GLU A 35 -2.74 -9.24 -18.41
N MET A 36 -2.81 -9.98 -17.29
CA MET A 36 -3.35 -11.34 -17.29
C MET A 36 -4.79 -11.38 -17.82
N ASP A 37 -5.65 -10.44 -17.43
CA ASP A 37 -7.04 -10.37 -17.91
C ASP A 37 -7.11 -10.17 -19.43
N GLN A 38 -6.28 -9.28 -19.96
CA GLN A 38 -6.25 -8.98 -21.39
C GLN A 38 -5.76 -10.19 -22.19
N ALA A 39 -4.70 -10.85 -21.72
CA ALA A 39 -4.18 -12.06 -22.36
C ALA A 39 -5.23 -13.18 -22.38
N LEU A 40 -5.95 -13.37 -21.27
CA LEU A 40 -6.99 -14.39 -21.17
C LEU A 40 -8.21 -14.06 -22.02
N LYS A 41 -8.63 -12.79 -22.13
CA LYS A 41 -9.75 -12.37 -23.01
C LYS A 41 -9.55 -12.83 -24.45
N VAL A 42 -8.37 -12.59 -25.00
CA VAL A 42 -8.00 -13.00 -26.37
C VAL A 42 -8.20 -14.50 -26.59
N VAL A 43 -7.90 -15.31 -25.58
CA VAL A 43 -8.07 -16.76 -25.64
C VAL A 43 -9.54 -17.16 -25.46
N THR A 44 -10.25 -16.51 -24.54
CA THR A 44 -11.63 -16.86 -24.17
C THR A 44 -12.67 -16.47 -25.21
N ASP A 45 -12.33 -15.57 -26.13
CA ASP A 45 -13.19 -15.24 -27.28
C ASP A 45 -13.38 -16.43 -28.24
N THR A 46 -12.49 -17.44 -28.16
CA THR A 46 -12.60 -18.66 -28.97
C THR A 46 -13.30 -19.81 -28.24
N TRP A 47 -13.69 -19.62 -26.97
CA TRP A 47 -14.27 -20.67 -26.14
C TRP A 47 -15.79 -20.75 -26.34
N ASP A 48 -16.28 -21.98 -26.45
CA ASP A 48 -17.72 -22.27 -26.54
C ASP A 48 -18.45 -21.83 -25.26
N GLY A 49 -19.77 -21.56 -25.35
CA GLY A 49 -20.50 -20.69 -24.42
C GLY A 49 -20.42 -21.04 -22.92
N GLU A 50 -20.31 -22.33 -22.56
CA GLU A 50 -20.16 -22.77 -21.17
C GLU A 50 -18.78 -22.42 -20.59
N ALA A 51 -17.72 -22.59 -21.37
CA ALA A 51 -16.36 -22.25 -20.96
C ALA A 51 -16.19 -20.73 -20.84
N HIS A 52 -16.83 -19.96 -21.73
CA HIS A 52 -16.89 -18.50 -21.62
C HIS A 52 -17.58 -18.05 -20.33
N GLN A 53 -18.74 -18.62 -19.97
CA GLN A 53 -19.44 -18.30 -18.72
C GLN A 53 -18.63 -18.65 -17.47
N ALA A 54 -17.96 -19.81 -17.47
CA ALA A 54 -17.09 -20.22 -16.37
C ALA A 54 -15.92 -19.24 -16.20
N TYR A 55 -15.33 -18.78 -17.32
CA TYR A 55 -14.28 -17.78 -17.30
C TYR A 55 -14.76 -16.44 -16.73
N VAL A 56 -15.89 -15.90 -17.21
CA VAL A 56 -16.44 -14.64 -16.70
C VAL A 56 -16.69 -14.71 -15.18
N THR A 57 -17.16 -15.85 -14.69
CA THR A 57 -17.36 -16.09 -13.25
C THR A 57 -16.03 -16.09 -12.50
N LEU A 58 -15.01 -16.78 -13.02
CA LEU A 58 -13.68 -16.79 -12.44
C LEU A 58 -13.04 -15.40 -12.46
N GLN A 59 -13.30 -14.65 -13.53
CA GLN A 59 -12.81 -13.30 -13.74
C GLN A 59 -13.29 -12.35 -12.65
N GLY A 60 -14.59 -12.33 -12.38
CA GLY A 60 -15.14 -11.54 -11.29
C GLY A 60 -14.55 -11.89 -9.92
N LYS A 61 -14.31 -13.19 -9.66
CA LYS A 61 -13.72 -13.65 -8.40
C LYS A 61 -12.29 -13.15 -8.21
N TYR A 62 -11.42 -13.26 -9.22
CA TYR A 62 -10.04 -12.83 -9.05
C TYR A 62 -9.94 -11.29 -9.01
N LYS A 63 -10.76 -10.56 -9.79
CA LYS A 63 -10.81 -9.08 -9.71
C LYS A 63 -11.22 -8.60 -8.32
N GLY A 64 -12.26 -9.19 -7.73
CA GLY A 64 -12.65 -8.86 -6.36
C GLY A 64 -11.54 -9.12 -5.33
N LYS A 65 -10.76 -10.20 -5.50
CA LYS A 65 -9.59 -10.48 -4.64
C LYS A 65 -8.45 -9.47 -4.87
N ALA A 66 -8.23 -9.06 -6.11
CA ALA A 66 -7.25 -8.05 -6.49
C ALA A 66 -7.54 -6.71 -5.80
N ASP A 67 -8.77 -6.22 -5.95
CA ASP A 67 -9.24 -4.98 -5.32
C ASP A 67 -9.13 -5.05 -3.80
N HIS A 68 -9.50 -6.20 -3.22
CA HIS A 68 -9.35 -6.41 -1.78
C HIS A 68 -7.88 -6.32 -1.34
N MET A 69 -6.96 -6.98 -2.03
CA MET A 69 -5.52 -6.90 -1.73
C MET A 69 -4.99 -5.47 -1.88
N HIS A 70 -5.39 -4.76 -2.94
CA HIS A 70 -5.01 -3.36 -3.14
C HIS A 70 -5.45 -2.48 -1.95
N ASN A 71 -6.72 -2.62 -1.54
CA ASN A 71 -7.28 -1.88 -0.41
C ASN A 71 -6.57 -2.21 0.91
N GLN A 72 -6.18 -3.46 1.13
CA GLN A 72 -5.42 -3.86 2.32
C GLN A 72 -4.00 -3.27 2.31
N LEU A 73 -3.30 -3.32 1.18
CA LEU A 73 -1.97 -2.74 1.05
C LEU A 73 -1.98 -1.21 1.22
N GLU A 74 -3.00 -0.53 0.71
CA GLU A 74 -3.17 0.91 0.93
C GLU A 74 -3.45 1.22 2.41
N GLN A 75 -4.27 0.42 3.09
CA GLN A 75 -4.47 0.56 4.54
C GLN A 75 -3.17 0.37 5.32
N VAL A 76 -2.34 -0.61 4.96
CA VAL A 76 -1.02 -0.82 5.57
C VAL A 76 -0.10 0.38 5.32
N ALA A 77 -0.05 0.89 4.08
CA ALA A 77 0.72 2.09 3.76
C ALA A 77 0.26 3.30 4.59
N GLN A 78 -1.06 3.50 4.75
CA GLN A 78 -1.62 4.56 5.59
C GLN A 78 -1.32 4.36 7.08
N LEU A 79 -1.34 3.13 7.59
CA LEU A 79 -0.98 2.84 8.98
C LEU A 79 0.50 3.17 9.25
N ILE A 80 1.38 2.81 8.32
CA ILE A 80 2.81 3.15 8.37
C ILE A 80 3.00 4.67 8.34
N GLU A 81 2.25 5.38 7.48
CA GLU A 81 2.26 6.84 7.44
C GLU A 81 1.62 7.51 8.66
N ARG A 82 0.65 6.89 9.34
CA ARG A 82 0.01 7.42 10.56
C ARG A 82 0.84 7.19 11.80
N GLY A 83 1.60 6.09 11.89
CA GLY A 83 2.59 5.88 12.95
C GLY A 83 3.62 7.03 13.07
N LYS A 84 3.82 7.78 11.99
CA LYS A 84 4.55 9.06 11.92
C LYS A 84 3.93 10.18 12.79
N GLY A 85 2.61 10.23 12.85
CA GLY A 85 1.84 11.29 13.54
C GLY A 85 1.92 11.15 15.06
N ASP A 86 1.80 9.92 15.56
CA ASP A 86 1.90 9.64 17.01
C ASP A 86 3.31 9.90 17.53
N TYR A 87 4.35 9.62 16.73
CA TYR A 87 5.72 9.99 17.07
C TYR A 87 5.94 11.51 17.09
N ARG A 88 5.44 12.25 16.08
CA ARG A 88 5.59 13.72 16.03
C ARG A 88 4.84 14.43 17.16
N ALA A 89 3.62 14.00 17.50
CA ALA A 89 2.85 14.60 18.59
C ALA A 89 3.51 14.34 19.95
N THR A 90 4.06 13.15 20.15
CA THR A 90 4.78 12.77 21.36
C THR A 90 6.11 13.52 21.48
N ASP A 91 6.88 13.63 20.40
CA ASP A 91 8.18 14.31 20.40
C ASP A 91 8.03 15.83 20.52
N VAL A 92 7.03 16.45 19.86
CA VAL A 92 6.71 17.87 20.05
C VAL A 92 6.21 18.16 21.47
N LYS A 93 5.37 17.28 22.05
CA LYS A 93 4.95 17.42 23.46
C LYS A 93 6.14 17.28 24.41
N ALA A 94 6.97 16.26 24.22
CA ALA A 94 8.16 16.04 25.03
C ALA A 94 9.13 17.21 24.93
N SER A 95 9.43 17.68 23.72
CA SER A 95 10.32 18.80 23.47
C SER A 95 9.79 20.13 24.06
N ARG A 96 8.46 20.35 24.06
CA ARG A 96 7.83 21.47 24.77
C ARG A 96 7.95 21.35 26.30
N LEU A 97 7.70 20.16 26.85
CA LEU A 97 7.85 19.87 28.29
C LEU A 97 9.30 20.04 28.77
N PHE A 98 10.29 19.73 27.92
CA PHE A 98 11.72 19.94 28.24
C PHE A 98 12.17 21.40 28.07
N THR A 99 11.46 22.21 27.29
CA THR A 99 11.81 23.63 27.05
C THR A 99 11.23 24.57 28.13
N GLU A 100 10.12 24.21 28.77
CA GLU A 100 9.54 24.97 29.91
C GLU A 100 10.23 24.67 31.26
N ALA A 101 11.12 23.69 31.32
CA ALA A 101 11.79 23.25 32.55
C ALA A 101 13.14 23.97 32.82
N TYR A 102 13.43 25.08 32.14
CA TYR A 102 14.58 25.96 32.40
C TYR A 102 14.16 27.43 32.46
#